data_AF-A0A2N2G4Z2-F1
#
_entry.id   AF-A0A2N2G4Z2-F1
#
_cell.length_a   1.000
_cell.length_b   1.000
_cell.length_c   1.000
_cell.angle_alpha   90.00
_cell.angle_beta   90.00
_cell.angle_gamma   90.00
#
_symmetry.space_group_name_H-M   'P 1'
#
loop_
_entity.id
_entity.type
_entity.pdbx_description
1 polymer ?
#
loop_
_entity_poly.entity_id
_entity_poly.type
_entity_poly.pdbx_seq_one_letter_code
_entity_poly.pdbx_strand_id
1 'polypeptide(L)'
;MYPILLLLRNMECCMHIHPSRIGFDIDGVVADTMEAFIRLARSGYGARVRPEEITEFQVEECLDLDPAMIEEIFRRLLEEPVACGLRLMRNARRVLTRFAGHGPLTFITARPQKKPIARWLKKELGPQVYGRVRLVATGEHDSKAAHIKEMGLDFFVDDRAQTGPGRGYSAHCLSPALEPGQA
;
A
#
# COMPACT_ATOMS: atom_id res chain seq x y z
N MET A 1 6.13 -6.94 10.98
CA MET A 1 7.25 -5.97 11.02
C MET A 1 6.99 -4.93 9.92
N TYR A 2 6.97 -3.62 10.22
CA TYR A 2 6.43 -2.61 9.29
C TYR A 2 7.36 -2.34 8.08
N PRO A 3 6.88 -2.51 6.82
CA PRO A 3 7.72 -2.43 5.61
C PRO A 3 8.35 -1.05 5.39
N ILE A 4 7.67 0.04 5.77
CA ILE A 4 8.19 1.41 5.64
C ILE A 4 9.43 1.69 6.51
N LEU A 5 9.63 0.93 7.60
CA LEU A 5 10.78 1.15 8.48
C LEU A 5 12.09 0.62 7.87
N LEU A 6 12.03 -0.43 7.04
CA LEU A 6 13.21 -1.01 6.37
C LEU A 6 13.82 -0.03 5.35
N LEU A 7 12.99 0.77 4.68
CA LEU A 7 13.46 1.79 3.74
C LEU A 7 14.36 2.84 4.40
N LEU A 8 14.09 3.20 5.66
CA LEU A 8 14.91 4.19 6.36
C LEU A 8 16.31 3.65 6.69
N ARG A 9 16.45 2.36 7.00
CA ARG A 9 17.74 1.73 7.30
C ARG A 9 18.60 1.53 6.05
N ASN A 10 17.98 1.23 4.90
CA ASN A 10 18.73 0.97 3.66
C ASN A 10 19.21 2.24 2.93
N MET A 11 18.74 3.44 3.31
CA MET A 11 19.33 4.70 2.81
C MET A 11 20.65 5.07 3.49
N GLU A 12 21.05 4.37 4.56
CA GLU A 12 22.30 4.62 5.30
C GLU A 12 23.46 3.71 4.84
N CYS A 13 23.22 2.69 4.00
CA CYS A 13 24.24 1.76 3.48
C CYS A 13 24.37 1.86 1.96
N CYS A 14 25.52 2.36 1.46
CA CYS A 14 26.14 2.29 0.11
C CYS A 14 25.30 2.27 -1.21
N MET A 15 23.97 2.34 -1.20
CA MET A 15 23.13 2.52 -2.38
C MET A 15 22.20 3.72 -2.16
N HIS A 16 22.54 4.86 -2.76
CA HIS A 16 21.66 6.02 -2.81
C HIS A 16 20.51 5.79 -3.80
N ILE A 17 19.47 5.06 -3.38
CA ILE A 17 18.24 4.93 -4.17
C ILE A 17 17.50 6.26 -4.15
N HIS A 18 17.35 6.89 -5.32
CA HIS A 18 16.63 8.15 -5.41
C HIS A 18 15.11 7.91 -5.19
N PRO A 19 14.41 8.68 -4.32
CA PRO A 19 12.99 8.43 -4.01
C PRO A 19 12.05 8.40 -5.22
N SER A 20 12.40 9.08 -6.31
CA SER A 20 11.60 9.06 -7.55
C SER A 20 11.58 7.71 -8.27
N ARG A 21 12.48 6.79 -7.88
CA ARG A 21 12.62 5.43 -8.44
C ARG A 21 11.99 4.38 -7.54
N ILE A 22 11.27 4.80 -6.50
CA ILE A 22 10.55 3.92 -5.58
C ILE A 22 9.04 4.13 -5.81
N GLY A 23 8.32 3.04 -6.01
CA GLY A 23 6.87 2.99 -5.96
C GLY A 23 6.37 2.33 -4.68
N PHE A 24 5.13 2.65 -4.32
CA PHE A 24 4.47 2.11 -3.14
C PHE A 24 3.08 1.59 -3.52
N ASP A 25 2.72 0.42 -3.04
CA ASP A 25 1.32 0.10 -2.82
C ASP A 25 0.74 1.01 -1.72
N ILE A 26 -0.59 1.03 -1.62
CA ILE A 26 -1.29 1.82 -0.62
C ILE A 26 -1.77 0.94 0.53
N ASP A 27 -2.52 -0.11 0.25
CA ASP A 27 -3.16 -0.91 1.29
C ASP A 27 -2.12 -1.80 1.97
N GLY A 28 -2.05 -1.80 3.30
CA GLY A 28 -1.02 -2.55 4.04
C GLY A 28 0.40 -1.98 3.99
N VAL A 29 0.68 -1.02 3.08
CA VAL A 29 1.99 -0.35 2.98
C VAL A 29 1.94 1.10 3.48
N VAL A 30 1.02 1.90 2.94
CA VAL A 30 0.87 3.34 3.27
C VAL A 30 -0.34 3.57 4.15
N ALA A 31 -1.42 2.86 3.89
CA ALA A 31 -2.67 2.87 4.63
C ALA A 31 -2.73 1.66 5.57
N ASP A 32 -3.13 1.90 6.81
CA ASP A 32 -3.35 0.85 7.81
C ASP A 32 -4.74 0.24 7.63
N THR A 33 -4.92 -0.43 6.49
CA THR A 33 -6.21 -0.99 6.06
C THR A 33 -6.67 -2.09 7.02
N MET A 34 -5.74 -2.85 7.57
CA MET A 34 -6.06 -3.92 8.51
C MET A 34 -6.50 -3.39 9.89
N GLU A 35 -5.84 -2.36 10.42
CA GLU A 35 -6.35 -1.68 11.64
C GLU A 35 -7.75 -1.14 11.41
N ALA A 36 -7.99 -0.52 10.25
CA ALA A 36 -9.29 0.04 9.92
C ALA A 36 -10.37 -1.04 9.81
N PHE A 37 -10.06 -2.18 9.19
CA PHE A 37 -10.94 -3.35 9.12
C PHE A 37 -11.30 -3.84 10.53
N ILE A 38 -10.31 -4.15 11.38
CA ILE A 38 -10.52 -4.65 12.75
C ILE A 38 -11.41 -3.68 13.55
N ARG A 39 -11.11 -2.38 13.46
CA ARG A 39 -11.87 -1.34 14.16
C ARG A 39 -13.33 -1.28 13.68
N LEU A 40 -13.56 -1.33 12.37
CA LEU A 40 -14.90 -1.28 11.79
C LEU A 40 -15.71 -2.54 12.08
N ALA A 41 -15.10 -3.73 12.02
CA ALA A 41 -15.71 -4.99 12.41
C ALA A 41 -16.22 -4.93 13.86
N ARG A 42 -15.39 -4.38 14.76
CA ARG A 42 -15.76 -4.18 16.17
C ARG A 42 -16.88 -3.15 16.36
N SER A 43 -16.75 -1.95 15.80
CA SER A 43 -17.71 -0.86 16.07
C SER A 43 -19.02 -0.99 15.30
N GLY A 44 -18.99 -1.59 14.11
CA GLY A 44 -20.15 -1.72 13.23
C GLY A 44 -20.94 -3.02 13.46
N TYR A 45 -20.26 -4.10 13.86
CA TYR A 45 -20.84 -5.44 13.86
C TYR A 45 -20.61 -6.23 15.15
N GLY A 46 -19.89 -5.66 16.13
CA GLY A 46 -19.59 -6.33 17.40
C GLY A 46 -18.58 -7.46 17.31
N ALA A 47 -18.00 -7.69 16.13
CA ALA A 47 -17.00 -8.73 15.89
C ALA A 47 -15.67 -8.40 16.59
N ARG A 48 -15.07 -9.39 17.25
CA ARG A 48 -13.76 -9.24 17.89
C ARG A 48 -12.71 -9.98 17.07
N VAL A 49 -11.94 -9.22 16.29
CA VAL A 49 -10.80 -9.73 15.54
C VAL A 49 -9.53 -9.31 16.27
N ARG A 50 -8.66 -10.26 16.59
CA ARG A 50 -7.30 -9.99 17.06
C ARG A 50 -6.37 -9.91 15.85
N PRO A 51 -5.39 -8.98 15.84
CA PRO A 51 -4.44 -8.89 14.73
C PRO A 51 -3.72 -10.21 14.41
N GLU A 52 -3.48 -11.05 15.42
CA GLU A 52 -2.80 -12.34 15.27
C GLU A 52 -3.64 -13.40 14.55
N GLU A 53 -4.96 -13.17 14.37
CA GLU A 53 -5.86 -14.06 13.63
C GLU A 53 -5.80 -13.80 12.12
N ILE A 54 -5.25 -12.67 11.70
CA ILE A 54 -5.12 -12.31 10.29
C ILE A 54 -3.78 -12.83 9.80
N THR A 55 -3.78 -14.07 9.32
CA THR A 55 -2.58 -14.76 8.82
C THR A 55 -2.47 -14.76 7.30
N GLU A 56 -3.58 -14.52 6.61
CA GLU A 56 -3.67 -14.51 5.15
C GLU A 56 -3.97 -13.10 4.62
N PHE A 57 -3.63 -12.87 3.35
CA PHE A 57 -3.98 -11.62 2.68
C PHE A 57 -5.50 -11.49 2.51
N GLN A 58 -6.17 -12.59 2.13
CA GLN A 58 -7.63 -12.66 2.06
C GLN A 58 -8.15 -13.03 3.44
N VAL A 59 -8.81 -12.10 4.12
CA VAL A 59 -9.19 -12.30 5.53
C VAL A 59 -10.26 -13.37 5.68
N GLU A 60 -11.06 -13.62 4.64
CA GLU A 60 -12.04 -14.69 4.52
C GLU A 60 -11.39 -16.08 4.67
N GLU A 61 -10.10 -16.21 4.37
CA GLU A 61 -9.38 -17.49 4.46
C GLU A 61 -8.90 -17.80 5.89
N CYS A 62 -8.88 -16.80 6.78
CA CYS A 62 -8.36 -16.94 8.15
C CYS A 62 -9.32 -16.50 9.27
N LEU A 63 -10.39 -15.77 8.95
CA LEU A 63 -11.36 -15.28 9.91
C LEU A 63 -12.71 -16.01 9.79
N ASP A 64 -13.22 -16.49 10.92
CA ASP A 64 -14.59 -17.01 11.04
C ASP A 64 -15.58 -15.85 11.24
N LEU A 65 -15.80 -15.09 10.16
CA LEU A 65 -16.75 -13.98 10.10
C LEU A 65 -17.69 -14.16 8.91
N ASP A 66 -18.87 -13.55 9.00
CA ASP A 66 -19.81 -13.50 7.87
C ASP A 66 -19.14 -12.85 6.63
N PRO A 67 -19.03 -13.57 5.49
CA PRO A 67 -18.45 -13.02 4.27
C PRO A 67 -19.12 -11.72 3.81
N ALA A 68 -20.43 -11.57 4.01
CA ALA A 68 -21.15 -10.35 3.63
C ALA A 68 -20.73 -9.15 4.50
N MET A 69 -20.37 -9.38 5.77
CA MET A 69 -19.81 -8.36 6.65
C MET A 69 -18.41 -7.94 6.17
N ILE A 70 -17.56 -8.91 5.82
CA ILE A 70 -16.21 -8.64 5.32
C ILE A 70 -16.28 -7.79 4.05
N GLU A 71 -17.09 -8.22 3.08
CA GLU A 71 -17.29 -7.51 1.81
C GLU A 71 -17.76 -6.08 2.04
N GLU A 72 -18.76 -5.88 2.89
CA GLU A 72 -19.31 -4.56 3.19
C GLU A 72 -18.28 -3.62 3.83
N ILE A 73 -17.46 -4.13 4.77
CA ILE A 73 -16.41 -3.33 5.40
C ILE A 73 -15.36 -2.91 4.35
N PHE A 74 -14.90 -3.82 3.50
CA PHE A 74 -13.92 -3.49 2.47
C PHE A 74 -14.49 -2.54 1.42
N ARG A 75 -15.73 -2.76 0.97
CA ARG A 75 -16.42 -1.85 0.05
C ARG A 75 -16.43 -0.42 0.60
N ARG A 76 -16.79 -0.24 1.87
CA ARG A 76 -16.75 1.08 2.54
C ARG A 76 -15.34 1.65 2.65
N LEU A 77 -14.32 0.84 2.95
CA LEU A 77 -12.92 1.29 2.97
C LEU A 77 -12.41 1.73 1.59
N LEU A 78 -12.90 1.10 0.52
CA LEU A 78 -12.56 1.44 -0.86
C LEU A 78 -13.25 2.74 -1.31
N GLU A 79 -14.54 2.87 -1.04
CA GLU A 79 -15.38 3.98 -1.50
C GLU A 79 -15.25 5.24 -0.63
N GLU A 80 -15.12 5.05 0.69
CA GLU A 80 -15.19 6.12 1.68
C GLU A 80 -14.03 6.08 2.71
N PRO A 81 -12.76 5.98 2.29
CA PRO A 81 -11.62 5.83 3.21
C PRO A 81 -11.52 6.94 4.26
N VAL A 82 -11.91 8.17 3.89
CA VAL A 82 -11.93 9.32 4.81
C VAL A 82 -12.98 9.15 5.91
N ALA A 83 -14.19 8.70 5.55
CA ALA A 83 -15.29 8.52 6.49
C ALA A 83 -15.07 7.30 7.39
N CYS A 84 -14.45 6.26 6.85
CA CYS A 84 -14.02 5.08 7.60
C CYS A 84 -12.89 5.36 8.60
N GLY A 85 -12.29 6.56 8.56
CA GLY A 85 -11.17 6.92 9.41
C GLY A 85 -9.91 6.12 9.08
N LEU A 86 -9.70 5.73 7.82
CA LEU A 86 -8.47 5.06 7.38
C LEU A 86 -7.26 5.93 7.72
N ARG A 87 -6.23 5.33 8.31
CA ARG A 87 -5.04 6.05 8.81
C ARG A 87 -3.81 5.68 8.00
N LEU A 88 -2.82 6.57 8.01
CA LEU A 88 -1.49 6.22 7.54
C LEU A 88 -0.87 5.16 8.45
N MET A 89 -0.13 4.23 7.85
CA MET A 89 0.79 3.35 8.54
C MET A 89 1.75 4.15 9.42
N ARG A 90 2.15 3.56 10.54
CA ARG A 90 3.06 4.21 11.49
C ARG A 90 4.34 4.66 10.77
N ASN A 91 4.73 5.92 11.00
CA ASN A 91 5.86 6.61 10.37
C ASN A 91 5.74 6.91 8.86
N ALA A 92 4.70 6.44 8.15
CA ALA A 92 4.55 6.67 6.71
C ALA A 92 4.56 8.17 6.36
N ARG A 93 3.83 9.00 7.12
CA ARG A 93 3.83 10.46 6.93
C ARG A 93 5.24 11.05 6.93
N ARG A 94 6.06 10.67 7.91
CA ARG A 94 7.43 11.20 8.07
C ARG A 94 8.30 10.80 6.90
N VAL A 95 8.25 9.53 6.48
CA VAL A 95 9.05 9.00 5.37
C VAL A 95 8.64 9.64 4.05
N LEU A 96 7.35 9.62 3.74
CA LEU A 96 6.81 10.18 2.50
C LEU A 96 7.06 11.69 2.39
N THR A 97 6.96 12.43 3.49
CA THR A 97 7.28 13.87 3.51
C THR A 97 8.75 14.11 3.19
N ARG A 98 9.67 13.32 3.77
CA ARG A 98 11.10 13.41 3.46
C ARG A 98 11.35 13.08 1.98
N PHE A 99 10.74 12.01 1.47
CA PHE A 99 10.91 11.57 0.09
C PHE A 99 10.38 12.61 -0.91
N ALA A 100 9.25 13.25 -0.60
CA ALA A 100 8.68 14.33 -1.41
C ALA A 100 9.60 15.56 -1.52
N GLY A 101 10.50 15.77 -0.57
CA GLY A 101 11.54 16.80 -0.62
C GLY A 101 12.63 16.54 -1.67
N HIS A 102 12.81 15.29 -2.09
CA HIS A 102 13.84 14.86 -3.03
C HIS A 102 13.27 14.46 -4.41
N GLY A 103 11.99 14.12 -4.51
CA GLY A 103 11.38 13.74 -5.79
C GLY A 103 9.88 13.46 -5.69
N PRO A 104 9.23 13.13 -6.82
CA PRO A 104 7.83 12.70 -6.82
C PRO A 104 7.63 11.39 -6.05
N LEU A 105 6.50 11.27 -5.37
CA LEU A 105 6.03 10.04 -4.74
C LEU A 105 5.15 9.26 -5.71
N THR A 106 5.48 8.01 -6.00
CA THR A 106 4.65 7.16 -6.88
C THR A 106 3.86 6.15 -6.06
N PHE A 107 2.54 6.19 -6.19
CA PHE A 107 1.65 5.17 -5.64
C PHE A 107 0.96 4.42 -6.79
N ILE A 108 0.97 3.09 -6.72
CA ILE A 108 0.25 2.22 -7.64
C ILE A 108 -0.58 1.27 -6.79
N THR A 109 -1.90 1.30 -6.95
CA THR A 109 -2.83 0.53 -6.11
C THR A 109 -3.83 -0.24 -6.96
N ALA A 110 -4.23 -1.41 -6.48
CA ALA A 110 -5.26 -2.23 -7.10
C ALA A 110 -6.68 -1.71 -6.85
N ARG A 111 -6.86 -0.64 -6.07
CA ARG A 111 -8.19 -0.06 -5.83
C ARG A 111 -8.89 0.28 -7.16
N PRO A 112 -10.21 0.01 -7.27
CA PRO A 112 -10.97 0.21 -8.51
C PRO A 112 -11.14 1.68 -8.89
N GLN A 113 -11.18 2.56 -7.91
CA GLN A 113 -11.42 3.98 -8.15
C GLN A 113 -10.28 4.83 -7.60
N LYS A 114 -9.73 5.69 -8.46
CA LYS A 114 -8.67 6.64 -8.08
C LYS A 114 -9.18 7.74 -7.14
N LYS A 115 -10.40 8.22 -7.33
CA LYS A 115 -10.92 9.45 -6.69
C LYS A 115 -11.02 9.34 -5.15
N PRO A 116 -11.56 8.25 -4.56
CA PRO A 116 -11.62 8.10 -3.10
C PRO A 116 -10.24 8.14 -2.45
N ILE A 117 -9.30 7.36 -2.98
CA ILE A 117 -7.97 7.25 -2.38
C ILE A 117 -7.11 8.50 -2.61
N ALA A 118 -7.29 9.19 -3.75
CA ALA A 118 -6.69 10.50 -3.99
C ALA A 118 -7.12 11.55 -2.95
N ARG A 119 -8.42 11.60 -2.62
CA ARG A 119 -8.96 12.50 -1.59
C ARG A 119 -8.38 12.18 -0.22
N TRP A 120 -8.29 10.89 0.12
CA TRP A 120 -7.68 10.44 1.37
C TRP A 120 -6.20 10.79 1.45
N LEU A 121 -5.39 10.49 0.43
CA LEU A 121 -3.98 10.86 0.36
C LEU A 121 -3.77 12.37 0.52
N LYS A 122 -4.61 13.19 -0.13
CA LYS A 122 -4.52 14.65 -0.01
C LYS A 122 -4.79 15.13 1.42
N LYS A 123 -5.76 14.53 2.12
CA LYS A 123 -6.04 14.81 3.54
C LYS A 123 -4.86 14.38 4.42
N GLU A 124 -4.37 13.17 4.21
CA GLU A 124 -3.35 12.54 5.06
C GLU A 124 -1.92 13.02 4.80
N LEU A 125 -1.61 13.57 3.64
CA LEU A 125 -0.27 14.10 3.35
C LEU A 125 -0.24 15.63 3.40
N GLY A 126 -1.41 16.28 3.32
CA GLY A 126 -1.51 17.72 3.15
C GLY A 126 -1.22 18.15 1.70
N PRO A 127 -1.66 19.37 1.31
CA PRO A 127 -1.63 19.81 -0.08
C PRO A 127 -0.22 19.91 -0.67
N GLN A 128 0.77 20.30 0.14
CA GLN A 128 2.16 20.46 -0.31
C GLN A 128 2.79 19.12 -0.72
N VAL A 129 2.71 18.11 0.13
CA VAL A 129 3.24 16.77 -0.16
C VAL A 129 2.41 16.09 -1.25
N TYR A 130 1.08 16.23 -1.19
CA TYR A 130 0.20 15.69 -2.22
C TYR A 130 0.49 16.25 -3.62
N GLY A 131 0.93 17.51 -3.73
CA GLY A 131 1.35 18.10 -5.00
C GLY A 131 2.53 17.38 -5.69
N ARG A 132 3.24 16.50 -4.97
CA ARG A 132 4.33 15.66 -5.49
C ARG A 132 3.89 14.24 -5.83
N VAL A 133 2.60 13.92 -5.71
CA VAL A 133 2.08 12.56 -5.86
C VAL A 133 1.75 12.23 -7.31
N ARG A 134 2.29 11.10 -7.77
CA ARG A 134 1.84 10.34 -8.94
C ARG A 134 1.03 9.15 -8.44
N LEU A 135 -0.24 9.06 -8.83
CA LEU A 135 -1.15 8.01 -8.36
C LEU A 135 -1.75 7.26 -9.55
N VAL A 136 -1.59 5.94 -9.56
CA VAL A 136 -2.21 5.01 -10.48
C VAL A 136 -3.15 4.10 -9.69
N ALA A 137 -4.39 3.99 -10.15
CA ALA A 137 -5.38 3.05 -9.63
C ALA A 137 -5.69 2.09 -10.78
N THR A 138 -5.30 0.83 -10.63
CA THR A 138 -5.22 -0.12 -11.73
C THR A 138 -6.50 -0.93 -11.91
N GLY A 139 -7.41 -0.93 -10.92
CA GLY A 139 -8.61 -1.75 -10.93
C GLY A 139 -8.38 -3.22 -10.59
N GLU A 140 -7.20 -3.73 -10.91
CA GLU A 140 -6.83 -5.14 -10.76
C GLU A 140 -5.41 -5.25 -10.23
N HIS A 141 -5.12 -6.34 -9.52
CA HIS A 141 -3.84 -6.52 -8.86
C HIS A 141 -2.70 -6.85 -9.84
N ASP A 142 -3.00 -7.59 -10.91
CA ASP A 142 -1.97 -8.12 -11.84
C ASP A 142 -1.42 -7.09 -12.82
N SER A 143 -2.03 -5.91 -12.90
CA SER A 143 -1.63 -4.84 -13.82
C SER A 143 -0.59 -3.88 -13.24
N LYS A 144 -0.19 -4.03 -11.96
CA LYS A 144 0.84 -3.16 -11.35
C LYS A 144 2.20 -3.27 -12.05
N ALA A 145 2.60 -4.47 -12.48
CA ALA A 145 3.91 -4.73 -13.08
C ALA A 145 4.17 -3.88 -14.34
N ALA A 146 3.15 -3.75 -15.20
CA ALA A 146 3.24 -2.93 -16.40
C ALA A 146 3.50 -1.45 -16.06
N HIS A 147 2.77 -0.91 -15.07
CA HIS A 147 2.94 0.47 -14.63
C HIS A 147 4.27 0.72 -13.90
N ILE A 148 4.75 -0.24 -13.10
CA ILE A 148 6.08 -0.15 -12.46
C ILE A 148 7.16 0.05 -13.52
N LYS A 149 7.11 -0.76 -14.60
CA LYS A 149 8.05 -0.68 -15.73
C LYS A 149 7.88 0.61 -16.53
N GLU A 150 6.65 0.95 -16.90
CA GLU A 150 6.33 2.17 -17.67
C GLU A 150 6.81 3.45 -16.96
N MET A 151 6.69 3.48 -15.63
CA MET A 151 7.08 4.63 -14.81
C MET A 151 8.57 4.64 -14.44
N GLY A 152 9.34 3.63 -14.89
CA GLY A 152 10.77 3.52 -14.63
C GLY A 152 11.10 3.49 -13.14
N LEU A 153 10.35 2.72 -12.35
CA LEU A 153 10.64 2.52 -10.93
C LEU A 153 11.65 1.38 -10.82
N ASP A 154 12.65 1.54 -9.97
CA ASP A 154 13.67 0.51 -9.68
C ASP A 154 13.23 -0.39 -8.52
N PHE A 155 12.33 0.10 -7.67
CA PHE A 155 11.83 -0.63 -6.50
C PHE A 155 10.33 -0.40 -6.32
N PHE A 156 9.62 -1.43 -5.87
CA PHE A 156 8.22 -1.34 -5.51
C PHE A 156 7.98 -1.97 -4.13
N VAL A 157 7.33 -1.23 -3.24
CA VAL A 157 7.00 -1.70 -1.89
C VAL A 157 5.55 -2.17 -1.88
N ASP A 158 5.36 -3.47 -1.71
CA ASP A 158 4.06 -4.16 -1.64
C ASP A 158 4.04 -5.04 -0.38
N ASP A 159 2.88 -5.20 0.25
CA ASP A 159 2.69 -6.12 1.38
C ASP A 159 2.37 -7.55 0.91
N ARG A 160 1.97 -7.71 -0.36
CA ARG A 160 1.79 -9.03 -1.01
C ARG A 160 3.11 -9.71 -1.35
N ALA A 161 3.10 -11.04 -1.30
CA ALA A 161 4.24 -11.90 -1.63
C ALA A 161 4.44 -12.21 -3.13
N GLN A 162 3.50 -11.83 -3.97
CA GLN A 162 3.52 -12.10 -5.41
C GLN A 162 3.12 -10.84 -6.17
N THR A 163 4.13 -10.06 -6.57
CA THR A 163 3.93 -8.98 -7.54
C THR A 163 4.90 -9.23 -8.70
N GLY A 164 4.54 -10.17 -9.59
CA GLY A 164 5.27 -10.48 -10.83
C GLY A 164 5.15 -11.95 -11.30
N PRO A 165 5.25 -12.24 -12.62
CA PRO A 165 5.30 -13.60 -13.12
C PRO A 165 6.71 -14.17 -12.88
N GLY A 166 6.81 -15.19 -12.02
CA GLY A 166 8.05 -15.94 -11.80
C GLY A 166 8.93 -15.40 -10.66
N ARG A 167 8.99 -16.21 -9.59
CA ARG A 167 9.69 -16.04 -8.30
C ARG A 167 9.03 -15.04 -7.36
N GLY A 168 8.61 -15.57 -6.20
CA GLY A 168 7.93 -14.82 -5.14
C GLY A 168 8.76 -13.63 -4.65
N TYR A 169 8.07 -12.52 -4.43
CA TYR A 169 8.62 -11.33 -3.82
C TYR A 169 7.74 -11.00 -2.62
N SER A 170 8.04 -11.61 -1.47
CA SER A 170 7.50 -11.23 -0.17
C SER A 170 8.28 -10.08 0.44
N ALA A 171 7.61 -9.38 1.38
CA ALA A 171 7.99 -8.15 2.04
C ALA A 171 9.28 -8.22 2.91
N HIS A 172 10.35 -8.80 2.37
CA HIS A 172 11.69 -8.79 2.93
C HIS A 172 12.74 -8.09 2.06
N CYS A 173 12.44 -7.71 0.81
CA CYS A 173 13.47 -7.18 -0.08
C CYS A 173 13.00 -5.98 -0.90
N LEU A 174 13.83 -4.94 -0.94
CA LEU A 174 13.94 -4.06 -2.09
C LEU A 174 14.12 -4.94 -3.34
N SER A 175 13.06 -5.18 -4.12
CA SER A 175 13.17 -5.95 -5.36
C SER A 175 13.62 -5.03 -6.51
N PRO A 176 14.75 -5.33 -7.20
CA PRO A 176 15.14 -4.58 -8.38
C PRO A 176 14.10 -4.76 -9.49
N ALA A 177 13.76 -3.69 -10.19
CA ALA A 177 12.93 -3.74 -11.37
C ALA A 177 13.68 -4.44 -12.51
N LEU A 178 13.20 -5.64 -12.84
CA LEU A 178 13.46 -6.45 -14.03
C LEU A 178 14.65 -6.03 -14.92
N GLU A 179 15.67 -6.89 -14.99
CA GLU A 179 16.71 -6.85 -16.02
C GLU A 179 16.10 -6.97 -17.44
N PRO A 180 16.60 -6.22 -18.43
CA PRO A 180 16.13 -6.35 -19.81
C PRO A 180 16.65 -7.67 -20.42
N GLY A 181 15.74 -8.61 -20.71
CA GLY A 181 16.03 -9.70 -21.66
C GLY A 181 15.62 -11.13 -21.30
N GLN A 182 14.46 -11.36 -20.70
CA GLN A 182 13.85 -12.70 -20.70
C GLN A 182 12.42 -12.62 -21.25
N ALA A 183 12.33 -12.79 -22.57
CA ALA A 183 11.14 -13.20 -23.30
C ALA A 183 11.19 -14.71 -23.50
#